data_AF-F8IGF2-F1
#
_entry.id   AF-F8IGF2-F1
#
_cell.length_a   1.000
_cell.length_b   1.000
_cell.length_c   1.000
_cell.angle_alpha   90.00
_cell.angle_beta   90.00
_cell.angle_gamma   90.00
#
_symmetry.space_group_name_H-M   'P 1'
#
loop_
_entity.id
_entity.type
_entity.pdbx_description
1 polymer ?
#
loop_
_entity_poly.entity_id
_entity_poly.type
_entity_poly.pdbx_seq_one_letter_code
_entity_poly.pdbx_strand_id
1 'polypeptide(L)'
;MALQEDEQQMVVRLKQWTQRIENVRISRFEVSHVTQKYDNDFKLHAVQLALEGHKPASEIARDLGISVKSLYGWIAKYREDPETPFVGSGNLRPEAKAMRDLEWENRQLREENEILKKAMRIFTNDRK
;
A
#
# COMPACT_ATOMS: atom_id res chain seq x y z
N MET A 1 -23.39 47.64 -40.44
CA MET A 1 -24.12 46.36 -40.28
C MET A 1 -23.15 45.20 -40.06
N ALA A 2 -22.10 45.03 -40.89
CA ALA A 2 -21.10 43.96 -40.73
C ALA A 2 -20.28 43.98 -39.41
N LEU A 3 -20.03 45.16 -38.83
CA LEU A 3 -19.27 45.28 -37.57
C LEU A 3 -20.01 44.68 -36.36
N GLN A 4 -21.34 44.64 -36.40
CA GLN A 4 -22.15 44.15 -35.28
C GLN A 4 -22.26 42.62 -35.28
N GLU A 5 -22.12 41.98 -36.45
CA GLU A 5 -22.08 40.51 -36.56
C GLU A 5 -20.74 39.93 -36.09
N ASP A 6 -19.62 40.61 -36.36
CA ASP A 6 -18.31 40.19 -35.88
C ASP A 6 -18.20 40.24 -34.35
N GLU A 7 -18.77 41.27 -33.71
CA GLU A 7 -18.81 41.36 -32.25
C GLU A 7 -19.62 40.22 -31.62
N GLN A 8 -20.77 39.87 -32.21
CA GLN A 8 -21.58 38.74 -31.75
C GLN A 8 -20.82 37.42 -31.90
N GLN A 9 -20.09 37.24 -33.01
CA GLN A 9 -19.28 36.05 -33.26
C GLN A 9 -18.11 35.94 -32.26
N MET A 10 -17.48 37.05 -31.87
CA MET A 10 -16.41 37.07 -30.87
C MET A 10 -16.92 36.70 -29.47
N VAL A 11 -18.08 37.23 -29.06
CA VAL A 11 -18.69 36.88 -27.76
C VAL A 11 -19.01 35.39 -27.68
N VAL A 12 -19.52 34.80 -28.76
CA VAL A 12 -19.77 33.35 -28.83
C VAL A 12 -18.47 32.56 -28.72
N ARG A 13 -17.40 32.96 -29.42
CA ARG A 13 -16.08 32.30 -29.33
C ARG A 13 -15.48 32.40 -27.93
N LEU A 14 -15.62 33.54 -27.25
CA LEU A 14 -15.12 33.73 -25.89
C LEU A 14 -15.92 32.90 -24.87
N LYS A 15 -17.24 32.79 -25.02
CA LYS A 15 -18.07 31.90 -24.20
C LYS A 15 -17.72 30.42 -24.41
N GLN A 16 -17.46 29.99 -25.64
CA GLN A 16 -17.02 28.61 -25.90
C GLN A 16 -15.59 28.34 -25.41
N TRP A 17 -14.69 29.32 -25.49
CA TRP A 17 -13.31 29.20 -25.01
C TRP A 17 -13.25 29.11 -23.48
N THR A 18 -14.02 29.93 -22.77
CA THR A 18 -14.15 29.86 -21.31
C THR A 18 -14.77 28.53 -20.86
N GLN A 19 -15.81 28.05 -21.52
CA GLN A 19 -16.40 26.73 -21.26
C GLN A 19 -15.39 25.59 -21.49
N ARG A 20 -14.56 25.67 -22.53
CA ARG A 20 -13.48 24.69 -22.78
C ARG A 20 -12.46 24.67 -21.66
N ILE A 21 -12.07 25.82 -21.13
CA ILE A 21 -11.12 25.91 -20.01
C ILE A 21 -11.73 25.31 -18.74
N GLU A 22 -13.00 25.60 -18.45
CA GLU A 22 -13.68 25.07 -17.27
C GLU A 22 -13.84 23.54 -17.35
N ASN A 23 -14.22 22.98 -18.51
CA ASN A 23 -14.32 21.52 -18.69
C ASN A 23 -12.97 20.79 -18.55
N VAL A 24 -11.88 21.41 -18.99
CA VAL A 24 -10.51 20.86 -18.79
C VAL A 24 -10.12 20.93 -17.31
N ARG A 25 -10.56 21.97 -16.59
CA ARG A 25 -10.28 22.14 -15.16
C ARG A 25 -11.07 21.15 -14.29
N ILE A 26 -12.33 20.90 -14.61
CA ILE A 26 -13.21 19.93 -13.92
C ILE A 26 -12.71 18.50 -14.14
N SER A 27 -12.35 18.15 -15.39
CA SER A 27 -11.81 16.82 -15.71
C SER A 27 -10.52 16.48 -14.97
N ARG A 28 -9.71 17.49 -14.60
CA ARG A 28 -8.44 17.29 -13.87
C ARG A 28 -8.64 17.04 -12.37
N PHE A 29 -9.81 17.36 -11.82
CA PHE A 29 -10.04 17.33 -10.37
C PHE A 29 -10.86 16.12 -9.90
N GLU A 30 -11.53 15.39 -10.80
CA GLU A 30 -12.54 14.39 -10.42
C GLU A 30 -12.03 12.94 -10.31
N VAL A 31 -10.79 12.66 -10.72
CA VAL A 31 -10.25 11.27 -10.63
C VAL A 31 -9.82 10.95 -9.20
N SER A 32 -10.82 10.65 -8.37
CA SER A 32 -10.66 10.02 -7.06
C SER A 32 -10.05 8.63 -7.26
N HIS A 33 -8.76 8.47 -6.94
CA HIS A 33 -8.10 7.16 -6.99
C HIS A 33 -8.56 6.32 -5.78
N VAL A 34 -9.75 5.73 -5.88
CA VAL A 34 -10.22 4.77 -4.89
C VAL A 34 -9.32 3.53 -4.97
N THR A 35 -8.57 3.29 -3.90
CA THR A 35 -7.75 2.07 -3.78
C THR A 35 -8.68 0.90 -3.48
N GLN A 36 -8.94 0.08 -4.50
CA GLN A 36 -9.70 -1.16 -4.36
C GLN A 36 -8.99 -2.07 -3.33
N LYS A 37 -9.70 -2.43 -2.26
CA LYS A 37 -9.21 -3.38 -1.26
C LYS A 37 -9.64 -4.79 -1.67
N TYR A 38 -8.66 -5.67 -1.82
CA TYR A 38 -8.88 -7.08 -2.09
C TYR A 38 -8.59 -7.91 -0.86
N ASP A 39 -9.42 -8.92 -0.63
CA ASP A 39 -9.18 -9.91 0.42
C ASP A 39 -7.92 -10.74 0.12
N ASN A 40 -7.33 -11.36 1.13
CA ASN A 40 -6.11 -12.15 0.97
C ASN A 40 -6.39 -13.46 0.23
N ASP A 41 -7.52 -14.11 0.48
CA ASP A 41 -7.91 -15.34 -0.23
C ASP A 41 -8.07 -15.08 -1.73
N PHE A 42 -8.68 -13.94 -2.07
CA PHE A 42 -8.83 -13.53 -3.47
C PHE A 42 -7.47 -13.32 -4.16
N LYS A 43 -6.52 -12.65 -3.49
CA LYS A 43 -5.17 -12.44 -4.05
C LYS A 43 -4.44 -13.77 -4.24
N LEU A 44 -4.57 -14.69 -3.29
CA LEU A 44 -3.95 -16.02 -3.37
C LEU A 44 -4.49 -16.79 -4.57
N HIS A 45 -5.81 -16.87 -4.71
CA HIS A 45 -6.45 -17.55 -5.83
C HIS A 45 -6.04 -16.94 -7.18
N ALA A 46 -5.99 -15.61 -7.28
CA ALA A 46 -5.56 -14.93 -8.50
C ALA A 46 -4.11 -15.26 -8.88
N VAL A 47 -3.21 -15.39 -7.90
CA VAL A 47 -1.82 -15.78 -8.12
C VAL A 47 -1.70 -17.24 -8.50
N GLN A 48 -2.43 -18.15 -7.84
CA GLN A 48 -2.44 -19.58 -8.18
C GLN A 48 -2.88 -19.80 -9.62
N LEU A 49 -3.98 -19.16 -10.03
CA LEU A 49 -4.48 -19.22 -11.41
C LEU A 49 -3.45 -18.71 -12.43
N ALA A 50 -2.66 -17.70 -12.06
CA ALA A 50 -1.58 -17.18 -12.89
C ALA A 50 -0.34 -18.10 -12.95
N LEU A 51 -0.11 -18.91 -11.91
CA LEU A 51 1.00 -19.86 -11.85
C LEU A 51 0.69 -21.19 -12.56
N GLU A 52 -0.58 -21.62 -12.56
CA GLU A 52 -1.04 -22.81 -13.30
C GLU A 52 -0.82 -22.68 -14.82
N GLY A 53 -0.63 -21.46 -15.34
CA GLY A 53 -0.05 -21.22 -16.66
C GLY A 53 -0.98 -21.45 -17.85
N HIS A 54 -2.29 -21.63 -17.62
CA HIS A 54 -3.27 -21.83 -18.69
C HIS A 54 -3.55 -20.56 -19.51
N LYS A 55 -3.31 -19.38 -18.93
CA LYS A 55 -3.59 -18.07 -19.54
C LYS A 55 -2.52 -17.05 -19.14
N PRO A 56 -2.25 -16.04 -19.98
CA PRO A 56 -1.36 -14.96 -19.62
C PRO A 56 -1.96 -14.13 -18.46
N ALA A 57 -1.10 -13.61 -17.58
CA ALA A 57 -1.52 -12.80 -16.43
C ALA A 57 -2.38 -11.59 -16.82
N SER A 58 -2.17 -11.02 -18.01
CA SER A 58 -2.99 -9.94 -18.54
C SER A 58 -4.45 -10.35 -18.82
N GLU A 59 -4.67 -11.56 -19.32
CA GLU A 59 -6.01 -12.10 -19.56
C GLU A 59 -6.68 -12.46 -18.23
N ILE A 60 -5.94 -13.10 -17.32
CA ILE A 60 -6.44 -13.43 -15.98
C ILE A 60 -6.84 -12.17 -15.21
N ALA A 61 -6.03 -11.12 -15.26
CA ALA A 61 -6.36 -9.85 -14.62
C ALA A 61 -7.63 -9.23 -15.21
N ARG A 62 -7.84 -9.36 -16.52
CA ARG A 62 -9.06 -8.88 -17.18
C ARG A 62 -10.29 -9.70 -16.79
N ASP A 63 -10.16 -11.02 -16.75
CA ASP A 63 -11.22 -11.94 -16.33
C ASP A 63 -11.63 -11.69 -14.86
N LEU A 64 -10.67 -11.35 -14.00
CA LEU A 64 -10.88 -11.03 -12.59
C LEU A 64 -11.25 -9.56 -12.32
N GLY A 65 -11.26 -8.70 -13.36
CA GLY A 65 -11.56 -7.27 -13.21
C GLY A 65 -10.53 -6.47 -12.41
N ILE A 66 -9.28 -6.94 -12.32
CA ILE A 66 -8.20 -6.30 -11.58
C ILE A 66 -7.16 -5.67 -12.50
N SER A 67 -6.35 -4.75 -11.97
CA SER A 67 -5.24 -4.21 -12.74
C SER A 67 -4.15 -5.27 -12.93
N VAL A 68 -3.62 -5.38 -14.15
CA VAL A 68 -2.51 -6.28 -14.48
C VAL A 68 -1.29 -6.00 -13.58
N LYS A 69 -1.05 -4.72 -13.27
CA LYS A 69 0.02 -4.29 -12.36
C LYS A 69 -0.16 -4.86 -10.95
N SER A 70 -1.39 -4.88 -10.43
CA SER A 70 -1.71 -5.47 -9.13
C SER A 70 -1.39 -6.96 -9.12
N LEU A 71 -1.80 -7.69 -10.17
CA LEU A 71 -1.56 -9.12 -10.27
C LEU A 71 -0.06 -9.44 -10.32
N TYR A 72 0.73 -8.73 -11.13
CA TYR A 72 2.19 -8.89 -11.13
C TYR A 72 2.82 -8.59 -9.77
N GLY A 73 2.35 -7.54 -9.09
CA GLY A 73 2.79 -7.23 -7.73
C GLY A 73 2.48 -8.34 -6.74
N TRP A 74 1.33 -9.01 -6.89
CA TRP A 74 0.96 -10.14 -6.04
C TRP A 74 1.77 -11.39 -6.35
N ILE A 75 2.01 -11.70 -7.63
CA ILE A 75 2.88 -12.81 -8.05
C ILE A 75 4.29 -12.62 -7.51
N ALA A 76 4.84 -11.39 -7.57
CA ALA A 76 6.17 -11.10 -7.05
C ALA A 76 6.25 -11.35 -5.53
N LYS A 77 5.26 -10.87 -4.76
CA LYS A 77 5.18 -11.11 -3.31
C LYS A 77 5.06 -12.59 -2.97
N TYR A 78 4.23 -13.33 -3.73
CA TYR A 78 4.08 -14.77 -3.57
C TYR A 78 5.36 -15.56 -3.86
N ARG A 79 6.17 -15.09 -4.82
CA ARG A 79 7.48 -15.71 -5.10
C ARG A 79 8.52 -15.43 -4.03
N GLU A 80 8.45 -14.27 -3.39
CA GLU A 80 9.33 -13.91 -2.28
C GLU A 80 9.00 -14.72 -1.02
N ASP A 81 7.70 -14.89 -0.74
CA ASP A 81 7.21 -15.59 0.44
C ASP A 81 5.89 -16.31 0.12
N PRO A 82 5.93 -17.63 -0.17
CA PRO A 82 4.73 -18.41 -0.46
C PRO A 82 3.83 -18.65 0.76
N GLU A 83 4.36 -18.59 1.99
CA GLU A 83 3.59 -18.91 3.20
C GLU A 83 2.78 -17.70 3.68
N THR A 84 3.36 -16.49 3.66
CA THR A 84 2.67 -15.27 4.13
C THR A 84 2.76 -14.06 3.16
N PRO A 85 2.38 -14.21 1.88
CA PRO A 85 2.63 -13.22 0.82
C PRO A 85 1.92 -11.87 1.01
N PHE A 86 0.82 -11.84 1.76
CA PHE A 86 -0.08 -10.69 1.87
C PHE A 86 -0.27 -10.23 3.31
N VAL A 87 0.81 -9.83 3.98
CA VAL A 87 0.73 -9.07 5.24
C VAL A 87 0.29 -7.63 4.96
N GLY A 88 -0.80 -7.18 5.59
CA GLY A 88 -1.33 -5.82 5.42
C GLY A 88 -0.34 -4.74 5.89
N SER A 89 -0.38 -3.53 5.32
CA SER A 89 0.66 -2.49 5.49
C SER A 89 0.83 -1.89 6.90
N GLY A 90 0.19 -2.47 7.92
CA GLY A 90 0.33 -2.09 9.33
C GLY A 90 0.68 -3.25 10.26
N ASN A 91 0.74 -4.49 9.75
CA ASN A 91 1.10 -5.66 10.54
C ASN A 91 2.51 -6.10 10.19
N LEU A 92 3.37 -6.16 11.21
CA LEU A 92 4.64 -6.87 11.13
C LEU A 92 4.34 -8.33 10.79
N ARG A 93 5.20 -8.95 9.97
CA ARG A 93 5.16 -10.39 9.73
C ARG A 93 5.16 -11.12 11.08
N PRO A 94 4.46 -12.26 11.23
CA PRO A 94 4.43 -12.99 12.50
C PRO A 94 5.83 -13.23 13.09
N GLU A 95 6.78 -13.57 12.23
CA GLU A 95 8.19 -13.81 12.57
C GLU A 95 8.89 -12.54 13.03
N ALA A 96 8.66 -11.43 12.31
CA ALA A 96 9.24 -10.12 12.66
C ALA A 96 8.64 -9.58 13.96
N LYS A 97 7.37 -9.86 14.24
CA LYS A 97 6.72 -9.52 15.51
C LYS A 97 7.31 -10.35 16.65
N ALA A 98 7.41 -11.67 16.48
CA ALA A 98 7.99 -12.56 17.49
C ALA A 98 9.44 -12.19 17.80
N MET A 99 10.24 -11.86 16.77
CA MET A 99 11.61 -11.39 16.96
C MET A 99 11.66 -10.11 17.80
N ARG A 100 10.79 -9.13 17.50
CA ARG A 100 10.72 -7.88 18.25
C ARG A 100 10.32 -8.09 19.71
N ASP A 101 9.33 -8.95 19.94
CA ASP A 101 8.86 -9.27 21.29
C ASP A 101 9.96 -9.99 22.09
N LEU A 102 10.69 -10.91 21.47
CA LEU A 102 11.87 -11.59 22.06
C LEU A 102 13.01 -10.62 22.38
N GLU A 103 13.32 -9.67 21.49
CA GLU A 103 14.34 -8.65 21.75
C GLU A 103 13.96 -7.74 22.91
N TRP A 104 12.69 -7.39 23.03
CA TRP A 104 12.17 -6.60 24.14
C TRP A 104 12.30 -7.37 25.46
N GLU A 105 11.86 -8.63 25.49
CA GLU A 105 11.97 -9.48 26.67
C GLU A 105 13.44 -9.70 27.09
N ASN A 106 14.33 -9.94 26.12
CA ASN A 106 15.76 -10.10 26.42
C ASN A 106 16.37 -8.85 27.04
N ARG A 107 15.95 -7.66 26.57
CA ARG A 107 16.39 -6.38 27.14
C ARG A 107 15.92 -6.22 28.57
N GLN A 108 14.64 -6.48 28.85
CA GLN A 108 14.09 -6.40 30.21
C GLN A 108 14.81 -7.37 31.16
N LEU A 109 14.99 -8.62 30.76
CA LEU A 109 15.69 -9.62 31.57
C LEU A 109 17.15 -9.24 31.83
N ARG A 110 17.82 -8.59 30.87
CA ARG A 110 19.19 -8.07 31.07
C ARG A 110 19.21 -6.92 32.06
N GLU A 111 18.27 -5.98 31.97
CA GLU A 111 18.15 -4.86 32.88
C GLU A 111 17.88 -5.34 34.31
N GLU A 112 16.95 -6.28 34.51
CA GLU A 112 16.68 -6.90 35.80
C GLU A 112 17.92 -7.60 36.37
N ASN A 113 18.64 -8.36 35.56
CA ASN A 113 19.90 -9.00 35.98
C ASN A 113 20.93 -7.97 36.43
N GLU A 114 21.08 -6.87 35.70
CA GLU A 114 22.04 -5.82 36.06
C GLU A 114 21.64 -5.10 37.37
N ILE A 115 20.34 -4.89 37.60
CA ILE A 115 19.84 -4.35 38.88
C ILE A 115 20.16 -5.32 40.02
N LEU A 116 19.88 -6.62 39.85
CA LEU A 116 20.16 -7.63 40.85
C LEU A 116 21.66 -7.74 41.15
N LYS A 117 22.52 -7.71 40.14
CA LYS A 117 23.99 -7.69 40.32
C LYS A 117 24.45 -6.46 41.07
N LYS A 118 23.91 -5.28 40.75
CA LYS A 118 24.23 -4.02 41.47
C LYS A 118 23.80 -4.09 42.93
N ALA A 119 22.58 -4.56 43.19
CA ALA A 119 22.08 -4.76 44.55
C ALA A 119 22.96 -5.74 45.34
N MET A 120 23.28 -6.90 44.74
CA MET A 120 24.16 -7.89 45.34
C MET A 120 25.50 -7.28 45.72
N ARG A 121 26.14 -6.52 44.83
CA ARG A 121 27.41 -5.84 45.10
C ARG A 121 27.33 -4.90 46.30
N ILE A 122 26.23 -4.17 46.46
CA ILE A 122 26.01 -3.30 47.63
C ILE A 122 25.95 -4.17 48.90
N PHE A 123 25.12 -5.22 48.89
CA PHE A 123 24.97 -6.12 50.05
C PHE A 123 26.25 -6.90 50.41
N THR A 124 27.10 -7.29 49.46
CA THR A 124 28.38 -7.96 49.77
C THR A 124 29.47 -7.01 50.23
N ASN A 125 29.42 -5.74 49.86
CA ASN A 125 30.45 -4.75 50.21
C ASN A 125 30.19 -4.06 51.57
N ASP A 126 28.97 -4.15 52.11
CA ASP A 126 28.60 -3.67 53.46
C ASP A 126 29.07 -4.59 54.61
N ARG A 127 29.67 -5.74 54.31
CA ARG A 127 30.28 -6.63 55.31
C ARG A 127 31.75 -6.27 55.54
N LYS A 128 32.02 -5.12 56.16
CA LYS A 128 33.31 -4.78 56.78
C LYS A 128 33.13 -3.92 58.01
#